data_AF-A0A7R9ZS27-F1
#
_entry.id   AF-A0A7R9ZS27-F1
#
_cell.length_a   1.000
_cell.length_b   1.000
_cell.length_c   1.000
_cell.angle_alpha   90.00
_cell.angle_beta   90.00
_cell.angle_gamma   90.00
#
_symmetry.space_group_name_H-M   'P 1'
#
loop_
_entity.id
_entity.type
_entity.pdbx_description
1 polymer ?
#
loop_
_entity_poly.entity_id
_entity_poly.type
_entity_poly.pdbx_seq_one_letter_code
_entity_poly.pdbx_strand_id
1 'polypeptide(L)'
;MAQLGVNIPMIRPDVKSDNRKLKWKFLRMKHRLKSRSDQSIKRIPHMTDPRKLASMQILNLLFLTTWMNRPCMFGFVVLKMVKLTLDDGLSAMASVAFAGFGSLLCYMLQIKEGVRYGKLCLDLLEQFQSRAYMSRCYAFVYGMIFAYTRPWEEILEPLLTGQRVGLQSGDTQFANFDGYLHALFLLDGGKVHIDVVMERLQELTSMEDFHNNFKELGLHCLV
;
A
#
# COMPACT_ATOMS: atom_id res chain seq x y z
N MET A 1 10.75 -11.15 18.20
CA MET A 1 11.15 -10.16 17.18
C MET A 1 12.47 -10.54 16.50
N ALA A 2 13.62 -10.58 17.21
CA ALA A 2 14.93 -10.91 16.60
C ALA A 2 15.04 -12.36 16.07
N GLN A 3 14.46 -13.34 16.77
CA GLN A 3 14.50 -14.77 16.39
C GLN A 3 13.67 -15.12 15.12
N LEU A 4 12.82 -14.19 14.66
CA LEU A 4 11.97 -14.36 13.47
C LEU A 4 12.54 -13.68 12.22
N GLY A 5 13.69 -12.98 12.30
CA GLY A 5 14.23 -12.23 11.16
C GLY A 5 13.43 -10.97 10.79
N VAL A 6 12.39 -10.65 11.59
CA VAL A 6 11.64 -9.38 11.57
C VAL A 6 12.38 -8.37 12.44
N ASN A 7 13.45 -7.82 11.89
CA ASN A 7 14.11 -6.66 12.49
C ASN A 7 13.44 -5.39 11.92
N ILE A 8 12.31 -5.02 12.50
CA ILE A 8 11.66 -3.73 12.24
C ILE A 8 12.41 -2.72 13.12
N PRO A 9 13.10 -1.72 12.54
CA PRO A 9 13.74 -0.70 13.36
C PRO A 9 12.66 0.00 14.19
N MET A 10 12.81 -0.03 15.52
CA MET A 10 12.06 0.86 16.39
C MET A 10 12.52 2.28 16.07
N ILE A 11 11.77 2.99 15.23
CA ILE A 11 12.09 4.38 14.89
C ILE A 11 11.90 5.19 16.18
N ARG A 12 13.02 5.61 16.77
CA ARG A 12 13.03 6.70 17.75
C ARG A 12 12.70 8.00 16.99
N PRO A 13 12.10 9.02 17.64
CA PRO A 13 11.72 10.27 16.98
C PRO A 13 12.89 11.11 16.40
N ASP A 14 14.10 10.58 16.26
CA ASP A 14 15.13 11.13 15.37
C ASP A 14 14.79 10.81 13.90
N VAL A 15 14.03 11.71 13.29
CA VAL A 15 13.39 11.56 11.98
C VAL A 15 14.39 11.57 10.80
N LYS A 16 15.60 12.13 10.91
CA LYS A 16 16.42 12.41 9.70
C LYS A 16 17.27 11.24 9.23
N SER A 17 17.82 10.43 10.15
CA SER A 17 18.74 9.34 9.78
C SER A 17 18.01 8.13 9.20
N ASP A 18 16.80 7.84 9.69
CA ASP A 18 15.99 6.71 9.23
C ASP A 18 15.35 6.95 7.86
N ASN A 19 15.12 8.21 7.47
CA ASN A 19 14.59 8.60 6.17
C ASN A 19 15.57 8.29 5.02
N ARG A 20 16.85 8.63 5.19
CA ARG A 20 17.88 8.26 4.19
C ARG A 20 17.97 6.75 4.01
N LYS A 21 17.91 5.98 5.10
CA LYS A 21 17.91 4.51 5.02
C LYS A 21 16.68 4.00 4.29
N LEU A 22 15.50 4.56 4.56
CA LEU A 22 14.26 4.16 3.91
C LEU A 22 14.31 4.44 2.40
N LYS A 23 14.68 5.66 2.01
CA LYS A 23 14.88 6.05 0.60
C LYS A 23 15.84 5.12 -0.11
N TRP A 24 16.98 4.79 0.51
CA TRP A 24 17.96 3.87 -0.08
C TRP A 24 17.40 2.44 -0.24
N LYS A 25 16.69 1.93 0.77
CA LYS A 25 16.01 0.63 0.67
C LYS A 25 14.94 0.62 -0.41
N PHE A 26 14.20 1.72 -0.56
CA PHE A 26 13.19 1.87 -1.60
C PHE A 26 13.81 1.82 -2.99
N LEU A 27 14.83 2.64 -3.25
CA LEU A 27 15.55 2.67 -4.53
C LEU A 27 16.16 1.31 -4.87
N ARG A 28 16.78 0.64 -3.89
CA ARG A 28 17.30 -0.71 -4.06
C ARG A 28 16.20 -1.71 -4.42
N MET A 29 15.03 -1.63 -3.77
CA MET A 29 13.91 -2.51 -4.09
C MET A 29 13.37 -2.25 -5.50
N LYS A 30 13.18 -0.98 -5.87
CA LYS A 30 12.76 -0.59 -7.23
C LYS A 30 13.73 -1.14 -8.28
N HIS A 31 15.04 -1.03 -8.05
CA HIS A 31 16.05 -1.59 -8.95
C HIS A 31 15.93 -3.12 -9.07
N ARG A 32 15.78 -3.84 -7.94
CA ARG A 32 15.58 -5.30 -7.94
C ARG A 32 14.33 -5.75 -8.69
N LEU A 33 13.26 -4.96 -8.63
CA LEU A 33 12.00 -5.27 -9.29
C LEU A 33 11.99 -4.87 -10.77
N LYS A 34 12.83 -3.91 -11.19
CA LYS A 34 12.94 -3.48 -12.60
C LYS A 34 13.33 -4.64 -13.54
N SER A 35 14.10 -5.61 -13.06
CA SER A 35 14.49 -6.80 -13.82
C SER A 35 13.47 -7.94 -13.77
N ARG A 36 12.32 -7.76 -13.12
CA ARG A 36 11.28 -8.79 -12.98
C ARG A 36 10.00 -8.40 -13.69
N SER A 37 9.49 -9.31 -14.51
CA SER A 37 8.16 -9.21 -15.10
C SER A 37 7.11 -9.69 -14.10
N ASP A 38 5.87 -9.26 -14.28
CA ASP A 38 4.76 -9.68 -13.40
C ASP A 38 4.58 -11.20 -13.46
N GLN A 39 4.76 -11.80 -14.64
CA GLN A 39 4.76 -13.26 -14.79
C GLN A 39 5.88 -13.95 -14.01
N SER A 40 7.10 -13.38 -13.99
CA SER A 40 8.20 -13.98 -13.24
C SER A 40 7.96 -13.89 -11.73
N ILE A 41 7.30 -12.82 -11.26
CA ILE A 41 6.90 -12.69 -9.86
C ILE A 41 5.82 -13.72 -9.50
N LYS A 42 4.78 -13.88 -10.33
CA LYS A 42 3.69 -14.86 -10.10
C LYS A 42 4.16 -16.33 -10.09
N ARG A 43 5.32 -16.62 -10.69
CA ARG A 43 5.94 -17.96 -10.73
C ARG A 43 6.96 -18.22 -9.62
N ILE A 44 7.20 -17.25 -8.72
CA ILE A 44 8.05 -17.48 -7.56
C ILE A 44 7.46 -18.65 -6.73
N PRO A 45 8.26 -19.64 -6.29
CA PRO A 45 7.77 -20.76 -5.49
C PRO A 45 7.03 -20.31 -4.23
N HIS A 46 6.12 -21.14 -3.72
CA HIS A 46 5.43 -20.84 -2.46
C HIS A 46 6.40 -20.77 -1.28
N MET A 47 6.13 -19.84 -0.37
CA MET A 47 6.85 -19.70 0.89
C MET A 47 6.49 -20.86 1.82
N THR A 48 7.49 -21.68 2.17
CA THR A 48 7.33 -22.88 3.01
C THR A 48 7.89 -22.73 4.41
N ASP A 49 8.82 -21.79 4.64
CA ASP A 49 9.40 -21.57 5.96
C ASP A 49 8.37 -20.93 6.92
N PRO A 50 7.97 -21.64 8.00
CA PRO A 50 6.97 -21.14 8.95
C PRO A 50 7.39 -19.86 9.65
N ARG A 51 8.70 -19.62 9.85
CA ARG A 51 9.19 -18.37 10.46
C ARG A 51 9.00 -17.18 9.52
N LYS A 52 9.15 -17.39 8.21
CA LYS A 52 8.91 -16.36 7.19
C LYS A 52 7.42 -16.09 7.00
N LEU A 53 6.59 -17.12 7.06
CA LEU A 53 5.13 -16.96 7.09
C LEU A 53 4.67 -16.16 8.30
N ALA A 54 5.16 -16.48 9.50
CA ALA A 54 4.88 -15.71 10.72
C ALA A 54 5.37 -14.26 10.61
N SER A 55 6.52 -14.05 9.96
CA SER A 55 7.04 -12.71 9.68
C SER A 55 6.11 -11.89 8.80
N MET A 56 5.61 -12.49 7.71
CA MET A 56 4.63 -11.87 6.82
C MET A 56 3.34 -11.53 7.58
N GLN A 57 2.87 -12.42 8.46
CA GLN A 57 1.67 -12.18 9.27
C GLN A 57 1.83 -10.97 10.19
N ILE A 58 2.95 -10.88 10.92
CA ILE A 58 3.23 -9.73 11.80
C ILE A 58 3.27 -8.43 11.00
N LEU A 59 3.98 -8.41 9.87
CA LEU A 59 4.05 -7.22 9.01
C LEU A 59 2.67 -6.83 8.47
N ASN A 60 1.85 -7.82 8.12
CA ASN A 60 0.49 -7.61 7.63
C ASN A 60 -0.44 -7.06 8.74
N LEU A 61 -0.24 -7.42 10.01
CA LEU A 61 -0.96 -6.81 11.14
C LEU A 61 -0.57 -5.35 11.35
N LEU A 62 0.69 -4.99 11.08
CA LEU A 62 1.20 -3.62 11.20
C LEU A 62 0.83 -2.74 10.00
N PHE A 63 0.32 -3.32 8.92
CA PHE A 63 0.20 -2.66 7.63
C PHE A 63 -0.68 -1.40 7.69
N LEU A 64 -1.95 -1.53 8.08
CA LEU A 64 -2.88 -0.40 8.10
C LEU A 64 -2.52 0.60 9.21
N THR A 65 -2.15 0.10 10.40
CA THR A 65 -1.82 0.96 11.54
C THR A 65 -0.60 1.83 11.27
N THR A 66 0.43 1.29 10.63
CA THR A 66 1.60 2.09 10.21
C THR A 66 1.26 3.03 9.06
N TRP A 67 0.39 2.65 8.12
CA TRP A 67 -0.08 3.56 7.08
C TRP A 67 -0.78 4.79 7.67
N MET A 68 -1.72 4.59 8.61
CA MET A 68 -2.50 5.67 9.21
C MET A 68 -1.68 6.57 10.15
N ASN A 69 -0.75 6.00 10.92
CA ASN A 69 -0.14 6.71 12.05
C ASN A 69 1.38 6.96 11.90
N ARG A 70 2.07 6.20 11.03
CA ARG A 70 3.53 6.22 10.91
C ARG A 70 4.00 5.95 9.47
N PRO A 71 3.76 6.85 8.49
CA PRO A 71 4.04 6.61 7.08
C PRO A 71 5.48 6.16 6.75
N CYS A 72 6.47 6.62 7.50
CA CYS A 72 7.86 6.19 7.31
C CYS A 72 8.06 4.72 7.73
N MET A 73 7.38 4.26 8.79
CA MET A 73 7.33 2.85 9.17
C MET A 73 6.57 2.01 8.15
N PHE A 74 5.48 2.54 7.59
CA PHE A 74 4.73 1.86 6.53
C PHE A 74 5.65 1.51 5.35
N GLY A 75 6.50 2.44 4.92
CA GLY A 75 7.52 2.18 3.91
C GLY A 75 8.43 0.99 4.26
N PHE A 76 8.93 0.91 5.50
CA PHE A 76 9.75 -0.23 5.94
C PHE A 76 8.97 -1.54 5.97
N VAL A 77 7.72 -1.53 6.43
CA VAL A 77 6.83 -2.70 6.49
C VAL A 77 6.63 -3.25 5.08
N VAL A 78 6.19 -2.41 4.14
CA VAL A 78 5.95 -2.78 2.75
C VAL A 78 7.22 -3.32 2.09
N LEU A 79 8.34 -2.59 2.20
CA LEU A 79 9.60 -3.03 1.58
C LEU A 79 10.11 -4.35 2.17
N LYS A 80 9.86 -4.61 3.46
CA LYS A 80 10.21 -5.89 4.09
C LYS A 80 9.31 -7.01 3.61
N MET A 81 8.00 -6.79 3.47
CA MET A 81 7.08 -7.79 2.91
C MET A 81 7.47 -8.15 1.48
N VAL A 82 7.70 -7.16 0.61
CA VAL A 82 8.16 -7.42 -0.77
C VAL A 82 9.49 -8.15 -0.79
N LYS A 83 10.44 -7.80 0.11
CA LYS A 83 11.71 -8.51 0.22
C LYS A 83 11.51 -9.99 0.57
N LEU A 84 10.71 -10.29 1.59
CA LEU A 84 10.39 -11.67 1.98
C LEU A 84 9.73 -12.43 0.82
N THR A 85 8.81 -11.79 0.11
CA THR A 85 8.20 -12.39 -1.08
C THR A 85 9.21 -12.78 -2.15
N LEU A 86 10.16 -11.88 -2.46
CA LEU A 86 11.16 -12.11 -3.50
C LEU A 86 12.24 -13.12 -3.10
N ASP A 87 12.59 -13.15 -1.81
CA ASP A 87 13.74 -13.91 -1.29
C ASP A 87 13.30 -15.30 -0.77
N ASP A 88 12.11 -15.39 -0.17
CA ASP A 88 11.65 -16.55 0.60
C ASP A 88 10.37 -17.21 0.01
N GLY A 89 9.76 -16.64 -1.03
CA GLY A 89 8.65 -17.24 -1.77
C GLY A 89 7.32 -16.48 -1.68
N LEU A 90 6.34 -16.86 -2.50
CA LEU A 90 4.99 -16.28 -2.47
C LEU A 90 4.17 -16.85 -1.30
N SER A 91 3.48 -15.95 -0.61
CA SER A 91 2.34 -16.29 0.26
C SER A 91 1.14 -15.45 -0.17
N ALA A 92 -0.05 -15.78 0.32
CA ALA A 92 -1.24 -14.97 0.05
C ALA A 92 -1.09 -13.50 0.50
N MET A 93 -0.21 -13.19 1.46
CA MET A 93 0.09 -11.82 1.89
C MET A 93 0.99 -11.05 0.89
N ALA A 94 1.49 -11.70 -0.15
CA ALA A 94 2.24 -11.05 -1.22
C ALA A 94 1.37 -10.07 -2.02
N SER A 95 0.07 -10.36 -2.20
CA SER A 95 -0.87 -9.42 -2.83
C SER A 95 -0.90 -8.09 -2.08
N VAL A 96 -1.09 -8.14 -0.75
CA VAL A 96 -1.07 -6.97 0.14
C VAL A 96 0.28 -6.24 0.07
N ALA A 97 1.39 -6.98 0.02
CA ALA A 97 2.73 -6.39 -0.12
C ALA A 97 2.86 -5.56 -1.41
N PHE A 98 2.36 -6.08 -2.54
CA PHE A 98 2.40 -5.37 -3.82
C PHE A 98 1.35 -4.25 -3.92
N ALA A 99 0.20 -4.35 -3.26
CA ALA A 99 -0.73 -3.23 -3.09
C ALA A 99 -0.06 -2.07 -2.35
N GLY A 100 0.61 -2.37 -1.23
CA GLY A 100 1.38 -1.40 -0.47
C GLY A 100 2.49 -0.77 -1.31
N PHE A 101 3.26 -1.58 -2.04
CA PHE A 101 4.34 -1.07 -2.88
C PHE A 101 3.83 -0.20 -4.04
N GLY A 102 2.72 -0.59 -4.67
CA GLY A 102 2.04 0.20 -5.68
C GLY A 102 1.56 1.55 -5.13
N SER A 103 1.00 1.58 -3.93
CA SER A 103 0.57 2.83 -3.27
C SER A 103 1.75 3.75 -2.96
N LEU A 104 2.90 3.21 -2.52
CA LEU A 104 4.13 4.00 -2.31
C LEU A 104 4.61 4.62 -3.63
N LEU A 105 4.55 3.89 -4.74
CA LEU A 105 4.89 4.40 -6.06
C LEU A 105 3.94 5.53 -6.50
N CYS A 106 2.63 5.36 -6.31
CA CYS A 106 1.66 6.42 -6.59
C CYS A 106 1.92 7.68 -5.75
N TYR A 107 2.24 7.51 -4.47
CA TYR A 107 2.60 8.61 -3.58
C TYR A 107 3.81 9.42 -4.08
N MET A 108 4.80 8.76 -4.69
CA MET A 108 5.93 9.44 -5.35
C MET A 108 5.65 9.85 -6.80
N LEU A 109 4.39 9.96 -7.19
CA LEU A 109 3.93 10.35 -8.53
C LEU A 109 4.39 9.42 -9.66
N GLN A 110 4.77 8.18 -9.35
CA GLN A 110 5.11 7.14 -10.32
C GLN A 110 3.87 6.30 -10.65
N ILE A 111 2.80 6.98 -11.07
CA ILE A 111 1.45 6.44 -11.17
C ILE A 111 1.38 5.20 -12.08
N LYS A 112 2.02 5.23 -13.26
CA LYS A 112 2.01 4.09 -14.20
C LYS A 112 2.56 2.80 -13.58
N GLU A 113 3.67 2.92 -12.84
CA GLU A 113 4.25 1.77 -12.13
C GLU A 113 3.37 1.37 -10.94
N GLY A 114 2.80 2.33 -10.21
CA GLY A 114 1.86 2.04 -9.12
C GLY A 114 0.65 1.23 -9.59
N VAL A 115 0.03 1.63 -10.71
CA VAL A 115 -1.08 0.91 -11.37
C VAL A 115 -0.67 -0.50 -11.77
N ARG A 116 0.53 -0.70 -12.31
CA ARG A 116 1.06 -2.03 -12.63
C ARG A 116 1.07 -2.93 -11.39
N TYR A 117 1.60 -2.46 -10.26
CA TYR A 117 1.61 -3.25 -9.02
C TYR A 117 0.22 -3.43 -8.39
N GLY A 118 -0.69 -2.48 -8.61
CA GLY A 118 -2.11 -2.65 -8.25
C GLY A 118 -2.76 -3.81 -9.02
N LYS A 119 -2.50 -3.93 -10.33
CA LYS A 119 -2.94 -5.07 -11.14
C LYS A 119 -2.29 -6.38 -10.67
N LEU A 120 -0.97 -6.37 -10.44
CA LEU A 120 -0.27 -7.55 -9.92
C LEU A 120 -0.83 -8.02 -8.57
N CYS A 121 -1.22 -7.09 -7.70
CA CYS A 121 -1.90 -7.42 -6.45
C CYS A 121 -3.20 -8.20 -6.70
N LEU A 122 -4.05 -7.74 -7.62
CA LEU A 122 -5.31 -8.42 -7.94
C LEU A 122 -5.06 -9.81 -8.56
N ASP A 123 -4.11 -9.93 -9.48
CA ASP A 123 -3.72 -11.22 -10.07
C ASP A 123 -3.26 -12.22 -8.99
N LEU A 124 -2.44 -11.77 -8.03
CA LEU A 124 -1.97 -12.61 -6.93
C LEU A 124 -3.09 -12.98 -5.97
N LEU A 125 -4.01 -12.05 -5.70
CA LEU A 125 -5.17 -12.30 -4.86
C LEU A 125 -6.05 -13.42 -5.44
N GLU A 126 -6.26 -13.38 -6.77
CA GLU A 126 -6.98 -14.42 -7.51
C GLU A 126 -6.21 -15.75 -7.52
N GLN A 127 -4.91 -15.72 -7.83
CA GLN A 127 -4.04 -16.91 -7.85
C GLN A 127 -4.05 -17.67 -6.51
N PHE A 128 -4.08 -16.96 -5.39
CA PHE A 128 -4.14 -17.55 -4.05
C PHE A 128 -5.56 -17.84 -3.56
N GLN A 129 -6.60 -17.44 -4.31
CA GLN A 129 -8.01 -17.53 -3.93
C GLN A 129 -8.27 -17.02 -2.50
N SER A 130 -7.54 -15.97 -2.09
CA SER A 130 -7.46 -15.59 -0.69
C SER A 130 -8.48 -14.52 -0.33
N ARG A 131 -9.72 -14.95 -0.09
CA ARG A 131 -10.81 -14.06 0.32
C ARG A 131 -10.48 -13.26 1.59
N ALA A 132 -9.68 -13.82 2.50
CA ALA A 132 -9.25 -13.18 3.73
C ALA A 132 -8.46 -11.86 3.53
N TYR A 133 -7.77 -11.70 2.39
CA TYR A 133 -6.98 -10.50 2.09
C TYR A 133 -7.64 -9.58 1.04
N MET A 134 -8.83 -9.93 0.55
CA MET A 134 -9.51 -9.19 -0.51
C MET A 134 -9.81 -7.74 -0.10
N SER A 135 -10.40 -7.52 1.08
CA SER A 135 -10.68 -6.18 1.62
C SER A 135 -9.40 -5.32 1.65
N ARG A 136 -8.30 -5.87 2.16
CA ARG A 136 -6.99 -5.16 2.18
C ARG A 136 -6.51 -4.74 0.80
N CYS A 137 -6.58 -5.68 -0.13
CA CYS A 137 -6.16 -5.44 -1.50
C CYS A 137 -7.06 -4.41 -2.17
N TYR A 138 -8.38 -4.49 -1.95
CA TYR A 138 -9.34 -3.61 -2.59
C TYR A 138 -9.19 -2.17 -2.09
N ALA A 139 -9.06 -1.96 -0.78
CA ALA A 139 -8.82 -0.65 -0.20
C ALA A 139 -7.63 0.07 -0.85
N PHE A 140 -6.49 -0.62 -0.95
CA PHE A 140 -5.28 -0.03 -1.51
C PHE A 140 -5.30 0.04 -3.03
N VAL A 141 -5.81 -0.97 -3.73
CA VAL A 141 -5.82 -0.97 -5.20
C VAL A 141 -6.85 0.00 -5.74
N TYR A 142 -8.09 -0.07 -5.29
CA TYR A 142 -9.16 0.80 -5.80
C TYR A 142 -9.08 2.20 -5.19
N GLY A 143 -8.85 2.31 -3.88
CA GLY A 143 -8.85 3.60 -3.20
C GLY A 143 -7.52 4.36 -3.22
N MET A 144 -6.37 3.68 -3.30
CA MET A 144 -5.06 4.35 -3.19
C MET A 144 -4.21 4.27 -4.46
N ILE A 145 -4.62 3.51 -5.48
CA ILE A 145 -3.87 3.35 -6.72
C ILE A 145 -4.74 3.72 -7.92
N PHE A 146 -5.86 3.04 -8.11
CA PHE A 146 -6.73 3.26 -9.28
C PHE A 146 -7.48 4.58 -9.20
N ALA A 147 -7.70 5.14 -8.01
CA ALA A 147 -8.21 6.51 -7.82
C ALA A 147 -7.43 7.59 -8.60
N TYR A 148 -6.16 7.36 -8.95
CA TYR A 148 -5.38 8.29 -9.77
C TYR A 148 -5.67 8.22 -11.27
N THR A 149 -6.34 7.16 -11.75
CA THR A 149 -6.40 6.84 -13.19
C THR A 149 -7.74 6.34 -13.69
N ARG A 150 -8.65 5.93 -12.79
CA ARG A 150 -9.96 5.39 -13.15
C ARG A 150 -11.07 6.35 -12.73
N PRO A 151 -12.20 6.35 -13.44
CA PRO A 151 -13.43 6.98 -12.97
C PRO A 151 -13.82 6.45 -11.59
N TRP A 152 -14.44 7.30 -10.77
CA TRP A 152 -14.82 6.95 -9.40
C TRP A 152 -15.91 5.87 -9.37
N GLU A 153 -16.76 5.82 -10.38
CA GLU A 153 -17.80 4.81 -10.57
C GLU A 153 -17.20 3.39 -10.67
N GLU A 154 -16.02 3.25 -11.28
CA GLU A 154 -15.30 1.98 -11.35
C GLU A 154 -14.65 1.57 -10.02
N ILE A 155 -14.61 2.47 -9.04
CA ILE A 155 -13.93 2.29 -7.75
C ILE A 155 -14.93 2.01 -6.63
N LEU A 156 -16.13 2.59 -6.68
CA LEU A 156 -17.12 2.48 -5.60
C LEU A 156 -17.56 1.03 -5.33
N GLU A 157 -18.03 0.32 -6.36
CA GLU A 157 -18.53 -1.06 -6.18
C GLU A 157 -17.45 -2.03 -5.67
N PRO A 158 -16.20 -1.97 -6.17
CA PRO A 158 -15.10 -2.71 -5.57
C PRO A 158 -14.88 -2.37 -4.09
N LEU A 159 -14.92 -1.10 -3.68
CA LEU A 159 -14.75 -0.75 -2.27
C LEU A 159 -15.90 -1.28 -1.39
N LEU A 160 -17.16 -1.19 -1.83
CA LEU A 160 -18.28 -1.83 -1.12
C LEU A 160 -18.13 -3.35 -1.02
N THR A 161 -17.65 -3.97 -2.10
CA THR A 161 -17.36 -5.41 -2.12
C THR A 161 -16.26 -5.76 -1.13
N GLY A 162 -15.19 -4.95 -1.09
CA GLY A 162 -14.10 -5.06 -0.12
C GLY A 162 -14.62 -4.99 1.31
N GLN A 163 -15.43 -3.99 1.63
CA GLN A 163 -16.08 -3.84 2.93
C GLN A 163 -16.90 -5.07 3.32
N ARG A 164 -17.79 -5.53 2.43
CA ARG A 164 -18.65 -6.69 2.70
C ARG A 164 -17.82 -7.94 2.96
N VAL A 165 -16.81 -8.19 2.13
CA VAL A 165 -15.94 -9.37 2.27
C VAL A 165 -15.11 -9.28 3.54
N GLY A 166 -14.59 -8.11 3.90
CA GLY A 166 -13.85 -7.88 5.14
C GLY A 166 -14.70 -8.13 6.38
N LEU A 167 -15.96 -7.68 6.40
CA LEU A 167 -16.91 -7.98 7.49
C LEU A 167 -17.16 -9.49 7.61
N GLN A 168 -17.34 -10.19 6.48
CA GLN A 168 -17.58 -11.64 6.46
C GLN A 168 -16.35 -12.46 6.87
N SER A 169 -15.14 -11.99 6.56
CA SER A 169 -13.88 -12.68 6.90
C SER A 169 -13.33 -12.31 8.27
N GLY A 170 -13.93 -11.34 8.97
CA GLY A 170 -13.47 -10.83 10.26
C GLY A 170 -12.35 -9.78 10.19
N ASP A 171 -12.01 -9.30 8.99
CA ASP A 171 -11.02 -8.24 8.79
C ASP A 171 -11.66 -6.85 8.95
N THR A 172 -12.16 -6.57 10.15
CA THR A 172 -12.95 -5.37 10.46
C THR A 172 -12.19 -4.07 10.22
N GLN A 173 -10.87 -4.06 10.40
CA GLN A 173 -10.03 -2.89 10.18
C GLN A 173 -10.08 -2.43 8.72
N PHE A 174 -9.87 -3.35 7.78
CA PHE A 174 -9.90 -3.01 6.37
C PHE A 174 -11.33 -2.88 5.84
N ALA A 175 -12.30 -3.60 6.42
CA ALA A 175 -13.70 -3.40 6.06
C ALA A 175 -14.17 -1.95 6.36
N ASN A 176 -13.79 -1.43 7.52
CA ASN A 176 -14.08 -0.04 7.88
C ASN A 176 -13.33 0.93 6.96
N PHE A 177 -12.09 0.62 6.59
CA PHE A 177 -11.31 1.46 5.70
C PHE A 177 -11.87 1.50 4.27
N ASP A 178 -12.29 0.36 3.73
CA ASP A 178 -13.01 0.26 2.45
C ASP A 178 -14.29 1.12 2.47
N GLY A 179 -15.10 1.00 3.54
CA GLY A 179 -16.31 1.80 3.70
C GLY A 179 -16.04 3.30 3.83
N TYR A 180 -14.98 3.67 4.56
CA TYR A 180 -14.53 5.05 4.66
C TYR A 180 -14.12 5.62 3.29
N LEU A 181 -13.30 4.89 2.53
CA LEU A 181 -12.88 5.30 1.19
C LEU A 181 -14.07 5.40 0.24
N HIS A 182 -15.01 4.45 0.30
CA HIS A 182 -16.23 4.50 -0.49
C HIS A 182 -17.04 5.77 -0.19
N ALA A 183 -17.28 6.07 1.10
CA ALA A 183 -18.01 7.27 1.50
C ALA A 183 -17.28 8.55 1.07
N LEU A 184 -15.95 8.59 1.20
CA LEU A 184 -15.14 9.72 0.76
C LEU A 184 -15.29 9.97 -0.75
N PHE A 185 -15.13 8.94 -1.58
CA PHE A 185 -15.27 9.08 -3.03
C PHE A 185 -16.70 9.39 -3.47
N LEU A 186 -17.72 8.92 -2.75
CA LEU A 186 -19.11 9.26 -3.03
C LEU A 186 -19.41 10.74 -2.71
N LEU A 187 -18.86 11.25 -1.61
CA LEU A 187 -19.00 12.67 -1.24
C LEU A 187 -18.27 13.59 -2.23
N ASP A 188 -17.06 13.20 -2.64
CA ASP A 188 -16.29 13.95 -3.64
C ASP A 188 -16.90 13.83 -5.06
N GLY A 189 -17.47 12.68 -5.39
CA GLY A 189 -18.22 12.42 -6.65
C GLY A 189 -19.52 13.22 -6.79
N GLY A 190 -19.94 13.96 -5.75
CA GLY A 190 -21.05 14.91 -5.80
C GLY A 190 -20.65 16.36 -6.12
N LYS A 191 -19.37 16.77 -5.97
CA LYS A 191 -18.96 18.19 -6.15
C LYS A 191 -17.49 18.47 -6.50
N VAL A 192 -16.61 17.49 -6.70
CA VAL A 192 -15.20 17.79 -6.96
C VAL A 192 -14.81 17.31 -8.37
N HIS A 193 -15.11 18.17 -9.35
CA HIS A 193 -14.54 18.08 -10.69
C HIS A 193 -13.01 18.04 -10.57
N ILE A 194 -12.33 17.24 -11.38
CA ILE A 194 -10.85 17.20 -11.37
C ILE A 194 -10.28 18.59 -11.68
N ASP A 195 -11.03 19.43 -12.40
CA ASP A 195 -10.72 20.84 -12.65
C ASP A 195 -10.81 21.69 -11.37
N VAL A 196 -11.72 21.40 -10.44
CA VAL A 196 -11.80 22.04 -9.12
C VAL A 196 -10.71 21.53 -8.19
N VAL A 197 -10.26 20.26 -8.31
CA VAL A 197 -9.04 19.80 -7.63
C VAL A 197 -7.83 20.56 -8.17
N MET A 198 -7.72 20.74 -9.48
CA MET A 198 -6.61 21.44 -10.13
C MET A 198 -6.64 22.95 -9.90
N GLU A 199 -7.82 23.57 -9.89
CA GLU A 199 -8.08 24.98 -9.59
C GLU A 199 -7.90 25.26 -8.10
N ARG A 200 -8.38 24.37 -7.19
CA ARG A 200 -8.01 24.45 -5.77
C ARG A 200 -6.54 24.15 -5.53
N LEU A 201 -5.88 23.30 -6.31
CA LEU A 201 -4.41 23.13 -6.24
C LEU A 201 -3.66 24.39 -6.68
N GLN A 202 -4.26 25.26 -7.49
CA GLN A 202 -3.72 26.56 -7.91
C GLN A 202 -4.09 27.70 -6.94
N GLU A 203 -5.32 27.72 -6.40
CA GLU A 203 -5.77 28.64 -5.35
C GLU A 203 -5.15 28.32 -3.98
N LEU A 204 -4.77 27.06 -3.74
CA LEU A 204 -3.89 26.63 -2.66
C LEU A 204 -2.43 26.95 -2.98
N THR A 205 -2.17 28.15 -3.50
CA THR A 205 -0.84 28.78 -3.46
C THR A 205 -0.42 29.13 -2.02
N SER A 206 -1.30 28.95 -1.03
CA SER A 206 -0.97 28.79 0.40
C SER A 206 -0.77 27.32 0.82
N MET A 207 -0.24 26.48 -0.08
CA MET A 207 0.26 25.11 0.12
C MET A 207 1.47 25.03 1.09
N GLU A 208 1.46 25.82 2.16
CA GLU A 208 2.19 25.49 3.37
C GLU A 208 1.32 24.56 4.21
N ASP A 209 0.07 24.84 4.59
CA ASP A 209 -0.56 24.09 5.70
C ASP A 209 -1.09 22.67 5.41
N PHE A 210 -1.70 22.39 4.25
CA PHE A 210 -2.15 21.02 3.92
C PHE A 210 -0.96 20.13 3.52
N HIS A 211 -0.02 20.76 2.82
CA HIS A 211 1.25 20.15 2.47
C HIS A 211 2.15 20.04 3.71
N ASN A 212 2.01 20.85 4.75
CA ASN A 212 2.72 20.76 6.04
C ASN A 212 2.09 19.69 6.90
N ASN A 213 0.76 19.55 6.97
CA ASN A 213 0.13 18.44 7.69
C ASN A 213 0.47 17.07 7.08
N PHE A 214 0.56 16.95 5.75
CA PHE A 214 1.01 15.70 5.09
C PHE A 214 2.55 15.61 4.90
N LYS A 215 3.31 16.72 4.82
CA LYS A 215 4.80 16.72 4.87
C LYS A 215 5.30 16.32 6.24
N GLU A 216 4.67 16.82 7.31
CA GLU A 216 4.96 16.46 8.70
C GLU A 216 4.71 14.98 8.93
N LEU A 217 3.73 14.38 8.23
CA LEU A 217 3.41 12.97 8.36
C LEU A 217 4.21 12.01 7.45
N GLY A 218 4.85 12.42 6.34
CA GLY A 218 5.56 11.42 5.52
C GLY A 218 6.42 11.81 4.33
N LEU A 219 6.38 13.06 3.81
CA LEU A 219 7.15 13.38 2.59
C LEU A 219 8.67 13.33 2.78
N HIS A 220 9.19 13.58 3.99
CA HIS A 220 10.63 13.58 4.23
C HIS A 220 11.28 12.19 4.17
N CYS A 221 10.50 11.11 4.13
CA CYS A 221 11.02 9.76 4.33
C CYS A 221 11.50 9.07 3.05
N LEU A 222 11.02 9.50 1.89
CA LEU A 222 11.37 8.93 0.58
C LEU A 222 11.85 9.96 -0.45
N VAL A 223 11.57 11.26 -0.23
CA VAL A 223 12.04 12.40 -1.05
C VAL A 223 13.27 13.02 -0.41
#